data_AF-A0A1Q7YTP0-F1
#
_entry.id   AF-A0A1Q7YTP0-F1
#
_cell.length_a   1.000
_cell.length_b   1.000
_cell.length_c   1.000
_cell.angle_alpha   90.00
_cell.angle_beta   90.00
_cell.angle_gamma   90.00
#
_symmetry.space_group_name_H-M   'P 1'
#
loop_
_entity.id
_entity.type
_entity.pdbx_description
1 polymer ?
#
loop_
_entity_poly.entity_id
_entity_poly.type
_entity_poly.pdbx_seq_one_letter_code
_entity_poly.pdbx_strand_id
1 'polypeptide(L)'
;MGKADDRRVRVITDVLSSLLMLNPPETVYRFLSQLFAELKKYDSVFFATVEEGMHKPEVLAAMSQIFDGVLELKLYEESFRIVPLLRVRKMRGVPPQLGYYSFTMSHGRMEVTSYAK
;
A
#
# COMPACT_ATOMS: atom_id res chain seq x y z
N MET A 1 10.59 12.60 -35.51
CA MET A 1 10.70 11.63 -34.41
C MET A 1 10.68 12.42 -33.10
N GLY A 2 9.53 12.51 -32.41
CA GLY A 2 9.43 13.24 -31.15
C GLY A 2 10.15 12.48 -30.03
N LYS A 3 10.91 13.18 -29.19
CA LYS A 3 11.49 12.64 -27.95
C LYS A 3 10.37 11.96 -27.15
N ALA A 4 10.52 10.68 -26.84
CA ALA A 4 9.70 10.05 -25.82
C ALA A 4 9.91 10.84 -24.53
N ASP A 5 8.87 11.51 -24.07
CA ASP A 5 8.86 12.25 -22.82
C ASP A 5 9.15 11.25 -21.69
N ASP A 6 10.23 11.47 -20.93
CA ASP A 6 10.66 10.67 -19.78
C ASP A 6 9.71 10.89 -18.59
N ARG A 7 8.39 10.81 -18.84
CA ARG A 7 7.35 10.98 -17.82
C ARG A 7 7.24 9.69 -17.04
N ARG A 8 7.84 9.71 -15.85
CA ARG A 8 7.55 8.74 -14.80
C ARG A 8 6.06 8.71 -14.52
N VAL A 9 5.43 7.57 -14.73
CA VAL A 9 3.99 7.40 -14.54
C VAL A 9 3.73 7.08 -13.07
N ARG A 10 2.91 7.88 -12.39
CA ARG A 10 2.47 7.61 -11.02
C ARG A 10 0.96 7.40 -11.01
N VAL A 11 0.54 6.23 -10.54
CA VAL A 11 -0.88 5.90 -10.36
C VAL A 11 -1.14 5.83 -8.86
N ILE A 12 -2.08 6.63 -8.37
CA ILE A 12 -2.49 6.67 -6.96
C ILE A 12 -4.00 6.45 -6.92
N THR A 13 -4.46 5.46 -6.17
CA THR A 13 -5.89 5.09 -6.14
C THR A 13 -6.32 4.51 -4.79
N ASP A 14 -7.57 4.74 -4.42
CA ASP A 14 -8.21 4.26 -3.19
C ASP A 14 -9.32 3.21 -3.46
N VAL A 15 -9.48 2.81 -4.71
CA VAL A 15 -10.63 2.00 -5.15
C VAL A 15 -10.49 0.51 -4.90
N LEU A 16 -9.37 0.01 -4.34
CA LEU A 16 -9.16 -1.44 -4.23
C LEU A 16 -10.20 -2.11 -3.35
N SER A 17 -10.58 -1.47 -2.24
CA SER A 17 -11.65 -1.98 -1.39
C SER A 17 -12.98 -2.05 -2.14
N SER A 18 -13.34 -1.00 -2.88
CA SER A 18 -14.54 -0.98 -3.71
C SER A 18 -14.51 -2.05 -4.81
N LEU A 19 -13.35 -2.26 -5.46
CA LEU A 19 -13.19 -3.31 -6.47
C LEU A 19 -13.42 -4.70 -5.88
N LEU A 20 -12.87 -4.97 -4.69
CA LEU A 20 -13.04 -6.24 -3.97
C LEU A 20 -14.46 -6.42 -3.41
N MET A 21 -15.20 -5.35 -3.14
CA MET A 21 -16.61 -5.42 -2.75
C MET A 21 -17.52 -5.76 -3.92
N LEU A 22 -17.26 -5.17 -5.08
CA LEU A 22 -18.13 -5.27 -6.26
C LEU A 22 -17.84 -6.49 -7.14
N ASN A 23 -16.68 -7.12 -6.96
CA ASN A 23 -16.21 -8.21 -7.82
C ASN A 23 -15.64 -9.37 -7.01
N PRO A 24 -15.67 -10.60 -7.55
CA PRO A 24 -14.92 -11.71 -6.99
C PRO A 24 -13.43 -11.38 -6.85
N PRO A 25 -12.77 -11.70 -5.71
CA PRO A 25 -11.36 -11.36 -5.48
C PRO A 25 -10.43 -11.84 -6.60
N GLU A 26 -10.68 -13.03 -7.16
CA GLU A 26 -9.86 -13.62 -8.22
C GLU A 26 -9.87 -12.78 -9.50
N THR A 27 -10.99 -12.11 -9.78
CA THR A 27 -11.10 -11.18 -10.92
C THR A 27 -10.24 -9.95 -10.67
N VAL A 28 -10.26 -9.40 -9.46
CA VAL A 28 -9.44 -8.24 -9.07
C VAL A 28 -7.95 -8.60 -9.12
N TYR A 29 -7.57 -9.79 -8.64
CA TYR A 29 -6.17 -10.24 -8.68
C TYR A 29 -5.65 -10.37 -10.11
N ARG A 30 -6.43 -10.97 -11.01
CA ARG A 30 -6.06 -11.08 -12.43
C ARG A 30 -5.92 -9.72 -13.08
N PHE A 31 -6.87 -8.82 -12.82
CA PHE A 31 -6.83 -7.45 -13.33
C PHE A 31 -5.55 -6.72 -12.87
N LEU A 32 -5.25 -6.72 -11.56
CA LEU A 32 -4.06 -6.07 -11.02
C LEU A 32 -2.77 -6.70 -11.57
N SER A 33 -2.73 -8.03 -11.69
CA SER A 33 -1.55 -8.73 -12.23
C SER A 33 -1.27 -8.35 -13.68
N GLN A 34 -2.32 -8.25 -14.51
CA GLN A 34 -2.21 -7.80 -15.90
C GLN A 34 -1.82 -6.32 -15.98
N LEU A 35 -2.45 -5.47 -15.17
CA LEU A 35 -2.13 -4.05 -15.08
C LEU A 35 -0.65 -3.85 -14.71
N PHE A 36 -0.15 -4.56 -13.70
CA PHE A 36 1.25 -4.46 -13.27
C PHE A 36 2.22 -5.00 -14.33
N ALA A 37 1.85 -6.04 -15.08
CA ALA A 37 2.66 -6.52 -16.19
C ALA A 37 2.81 -5.47 -17.30
N GLU A 38 1.75 -4.70 -17.58
CA GLU A 38 1.80 -3.58 -18.54
C GLU A 38 2.57 -2.38 -17.98
N LEU A 39 2.31 -2.00 -16.72
CA LEU A 39 2.99 -0.89 -16.06
C LEU A 39 4.51 -1.10 -15.92
N LYS A 40 4.97 -2.36 -15.76
CA LYS A 40 6.40 -2.72 -15.73
C LYS A 40 7.16 -2.36 -17.00
N LYS A 41 6.48 -2.15 -18.12
CA LYS A 41 7.11 -1.70 -19.38
C LYS A 41 7.50 -0.21 -19.34
N TYR A 42 7.07 0.51 -18.31
CA TYR A 42 7.31 1.93 -18.10
C TYR A 42 8.02 2.15 -16.75
N ASP A 43 8.75 3.27 -16.60
CA ASP A 43 9.24 3.72 -15.29
C ASP A 43 8.06 4.26 -14.47
N SER A 44 7.32 3.34 -13.83
CA SER A 44 6.06 3.64 -13.19
C SER A 44 5.95 3.17 -11.74
N VAL A 45 5.16 3.90 -10.96
CA VAL A 45 4.82 3.56 -9.57
C VAL A 45 3.30 3.48 -9.44
N PHE A 46 2.82 2.36 -8.91
CA PHE A 46 1.43 2.18 -8.54
C PHE A 46 1.32 2.15 -7.01
N PHE A 47 0.56 3.09 -6.46
CA PHE A 47 0.27 3.18 -5.04
C PHE A 47 -1.23 3.07 -4.83
N ALA A 48 -1.65 2.23 -3.89
CA ALA A 48 -3.05 2.08 -3.59
C ALA A 48 -3.34 1.80 -2.13
N THR A 49 -4.52 2.19 -1.69
CA THR A 49 -5.02 1.91 -0.34
C THR A 49 -6.04 0.79 -0.36
N VAL A 50 -6.10 0.05 0.75
CA VAL A 50 -7.16 -0.92 1.04
C VAL A 50 -7.53 -0.77 2.52
N GLU A 51 -8.82 -0.73 2.79
CA GLU A 51 -9.36 -0.67 4.14
C GLU A 51 -9.22 -2.00 4.87
N GLU A 52 -8.61 -1.95 6.07
CA GLU A 52 -8.52 -3.10 6.98
C GLU A 52 -9.93 -3.46 7.49
N GLY A 53 -10.23 -4.76 7.62
CA GLY A 53 -11.49 -5.24 8.19
C GLY A 53 -12.67 -5.33 7.23
N MET A 54 -12.59 -4.74 6.02
CA MET A 54 -13.65 -4.87 5.00
C MET A 54 -13.62 -6.22 4.26
N HIS A 55 -12.49 -6.90 4.26
CA HIS A 55 -12.27 -8.14 3.52
C HIS A 55 -11.68 -9.23 4.43
N LYS A 56 -11.88 -10.49 4.04
CA LYS A 56 -11.31 -11.62 4.77
C LYS A 56 -9.77 -11.55 4.78
N PRO A 57 -9.09 -11.98 5.86
CA PRO A 57 -7.63 -11.92 5.94
C PRO A 57 -6.90 -12.60 4.79
N GLU A 58 -7.43 -13.72 4.28
CA GLU A 58 -6.84 -14.47 3.17
C GLU A 58 -6.86 -13.67 1.86
N VAL A 59 -7.90 -12.83 1.67
CA VAL A 59 -8.02 -11.95 0.51
C VAL A 59 -6.92 -10.88 0.53
N LEU A 60 -6.74 -10.23 1.68
CA LEU A 60 -5.70 -9.21 1.85
C LEU A 60 -4.29 -9.82 1.76
N ALA A 61 -4.11 -11.03 2.29
CA ALA A 61 -2.84 -11.75 2.18
C ALA A 61 -2.49 -12.10 0.73
N ALA A 62 -3.46 -12.60 -0.06
CA ALA A 62 -3.27 -12.89 -1.48
C ALA A 62 -2.97 -11.62 -2.27
N MET A 63 -3.73 -10.54 -2.04
CA MET A 63 -3.48 -9.26 -2.71
C MET A 63 -2.09 -8.71 -2.38
N SER A 64 -1.65 -8.82 -1.12
CA SER A 64 -0.30 -8.40 -0.69
C SER A 64 0.83 -9.12 -1.43
N GLN A 65 0.60 -10.33 -1.96
CA GLN A 65 1.59 -11.04 -2.77
C GLN A 65 1.83 -10.37 -4.13
N ILE A 66 0.80 -9.73 -4.69
CA ILE A 66 0.83 -9.09 -6.01
C ILE A 66 1.66 -7.79 -5.96
N PHE A 67 1.64 -7.08 -4.83
CA PHE A 67 2.37 -5.82 -4.65
C PHE A 67 3.83 -6.05 -4.25
N ASP A 68 4.74 -5.21 -4.76
CA ASP A 68 6.15 -5.24 -4.36
C ASP A 68 6.38 -4.64 -2.95
N GLY A 69 5.50 -3.76 -2.48
CA GLY A 69 5.54 -3.15 -1.16
C GLY A 69 4.17 -3.09 -0.49
N VAL A 70 4.13 -3.32 0.82
CA VAL A 70 2.91 -3.26 1.64
C VAL A 70 3.25 -2.54 2.94
N LEU A 71 2.56 -1.43 3.18
CA LEU A 71 2.59 -0.68 4.42
C LEU A 71 1.28 -0.90 5.15
N GLU A 72 1.33 -1.06 6.46
CA GLU A 72 0.15 -1.13 7.30
C GLU A 72 0.15 0.08 8.23
N LEU A 73 -0.97 0.81 8.25
CA LEU A 73 -1.22 1.91 9.16
C LEU A 73 -2.31 1.46 10.13
N LYS A 74 -2.07 1.62 11.42
CA LYS A 74 -2.98 1.18 12.48
C LYS A 74 -3.03 2.18 13.62
N LEU A 75 -4.22 2.39 14.17
CA LEU A 75 -4.38 3.15 15.40
C LEU A 75 -4.31 2.17 16.58
N TYR A 76 -3.40 2.42 17.51
CA TYR A 76 -3.26 1.63 18.72
C TYR A 76 -3.75 2.43 19.92
N GLU A 77 -4.63 1.84 20.73
CA GLU A 77 -5.09 2.45 21.97
C GLU A 77 -4.17 2.01 23.11
N GLU A 78 -3.47 2.97 23.71
CA GLU A 78 -2.63 2.75 24.89
C GLU A 78 -3.08 3.68 26.02
N SER A 79 -3.68 3.07 27.06
CA SER A 79 -4.32 3.79 28.17
C SER A 79 -5.39 4.77 27.69
N PHE A 80 -5.11 6.07 27.71
CA PHE A 80 -6.01 7.14 27.26
C PHE A 80 -5.47 7.88 26.03
N ARG A 81 -4.59 7.24 25.25
CA ARG A 81 -3.96 7.82 24.07
C ARG A 81 -4.15 6.93 22.86
N ILE A 82 -4.41 7.56 21.72
CA ILE A 82 -4.36 6.91 20.41
C ILE A 82 -2.96 7.14 19.85
N VAL A 83 -2.26 6.04 19.57
CA VAL A 83 -0.93 6.04 18.98
C VAL A 83 -1.03 5.56 17.54
N PRO A 84 -0.93 6.45 16.54
CA PRO A 84 -0.86 6.08 15.14
C PRO A 84 0.47 5.39 14.82
N LEU A 85 0.40 4.13 14.40
CA LEU A 85 1.55 3.30 14.07
C LEU A 85 1.54 2.90 12.60
N LEU A 86 2.73 2.86 12.01
CA LEU A 86 3.02 2.36 10.68
C LEU A 86 4.00 1.20 10.79
N ARG A 87 3.81 0.14 10.02
CA ARG A 87 4.83 -0.90 9.83
C ARG A 87 4.99 -1.27 8.36
N VAL A 88 6.22 -1.65 8.00
CA VAL A 88 6.52 -2.22 6.68
C VAL A 88 6.23 -3.72 6.75
N ARG A 89 5.15 -4.18 6.12
CA ARG A 89 4.79 -5.61 6.04
C ARG A 89 5.63 -6.33 4.99
N LYS A 90 5.88 -5.67 3.86
CA LYS A 90 6.63 -6.18 2.73
C LYS A 90 7.29 -5.00 2.01
N MET A 91 8.52 -5.18 1.56
CA MET A 91 9.16 -4.26 0.64
C MET A 91 10.24 -4.99 -0.14
N ARG A 92 9.99 -5.24 -1.43
CA ARG A 92 10.91 -5.97 -2.29
C ARG A 92 12.23 -5.21 -2.43
N GLY A 93 13.35 -5.91 -2.27
CA GLY A 93 14.69 -5.32 -2.38
C GLY A 93 15.14 -4.54 -1.14
N VAL A 94 14.33 -4.48 -0.09
CA VAL A 94 14.68 -3.84 1.19
C VAL A 94 14.76 -4.92 2.28
N PRO A 95 15.79 -4.93 3.14
CA PRO A 95 15.85 -5.85 4.27
C PRO A 95 14.61 -5.76 5.16
N PRO A 96 14.16 -6.86 5.77
CA PRO A 96 13.01 -6.84 6.68
C PRO A 96 13.18 -5.80 7.79
N GLN A 97 12.20 -4.92 7.93
CA GLN A 97 12.17 -3.92 8.99
C GLN A 97 11.31 -4.45 10.14
N LEU A 98 11.94 -4.76 11.27
CA LEU A 98 11.30 -5.36 12.43
C LEU A 98 10.95 -4.27 13.46
N GLY A 99 9.97 -3.42 13.12
CA GLY A 99 9.59 -2.33 14.02
C GLY A 99 8.34 -1.59 13.57
N TYR A 100 7.75 -0.86 14.51
CA TYR A 100 6.75 0.14 14.24
C TYR A 100 7.40 1.52 14.15
N TYR A 101 6.76 2.39 13.39
CA TYR A 101 7.03 3.81 13.33
C TYR A 101 5.78 4.55 13.81
N SER A 102 5.93 5.61 14.57
CA SER A 102 4.81 6.52 14.81
C SER A 102 4.70 7.49 13.64
N PHE A 103 3.49 7.94 13.33
CA PHE A 103 3.30 8.99 12.34
C PHE A 103 2.36 10.09 12.82
N THR A 104 2.65 11.33 12.44
CA THR A 104 1.79 12.49 12.74
C THR A 104 1.49 13.26 11.47
N MET A 105 0.27 13.80 11.39
CA MET A 105 -0.13 14.68 10.30
C MET A 105 0.02 16.13 10.74
N SER A 106 0.91 16.89 10.10
CA SER A 106 1.12 18.31 10.37
C SER A 106 1.17 19.06 9.01
N HIS A 107 0.37 20.12 8.85
CA HIS A 107 0.39 20.95 7.64
C HIS A 107 0.27 20.17 6.30
N GLY A 108 -0.54 19.10 6.28
CA GLY A 108 -0.69 18.23 5.10
C GLY A 108 0.50 17.32 4.81
N ARG A 109 1.46 17.22 5.72
CA ARG A 109 2.61 16.32 5.65
C ARG A 109 2.45 15.21 6.68
N MET A 110 2.87 14.01 6.29
CA MET A 110 3.04 12.90 7.20
C MET A 110 4.50 12.88 7.66
N GLU A 111 4.71 13.08 8.95
CA GLU A 111 6.00 12.91 9.59
C GLU A 111 6.06 11.52 10.20
N VAL A 112 7.12 10.76 9.92
CA VAL A 112 7.29 9.38 10.39
C VAL A 112 8.55 9.31 11.25
N THR A 113 8.41 8.81 12.47
CA THR A 113 9.50 8.67 13.43
C THR A 113 9.57 7.24 13.97
N SER A 114 10.76 6.77 14.33
CA SER A 114 10.93 5.45 14.95
C SER A 114 10.10 5.37 16.23
N TYR A 115 9.28 4.33 16.38
CA TYR A 115 8.59 4.07 17.63
C TYR A 115 9.49 3.27 18.56
N ALA A 116 10.18 3.97 19.47
CA ALA A 116 10.85 3.34 20.61
C ALA A 116 9.83 3.20 21.74
N LYS A 117 9.56 1.96 22.17
CA LYS A 117 8.71 1.68 23.32
C LYS A 117 9.41 2.07 24.62
#